data_AF-A0A9R0J4K0-F1
#
_entry.id   AF-A0A9R0J4K0-F1
#
_cell.length_a   1.000
_cell.length_b   1.000
_cell.length_c   1.000
_cell.angle_alpha   90.00
_cell.angle_beta   90.00
_cell.angle_gamma   90.00
#
_symmetry.space_group_name_H-M   'P 1'
#
loop_
_entity.id
_entity.type
_entity.pdbx_description
1 polymer ?
#
loop_
_entity_poly.entity_id
_entity_poly.type
_entity_poly.pdbx_seq_one_letter_code
_entity_poly.pdbx_strand_id
1 'polypeptide(L)'
;MEGYHPYPPKHLNLSDFTPNLLSETTILGTFAAASIVLFCLTWFLSGLSSKTTKFEKLVIFWMTFNGLVHVTLEFYLVFKPEFYKDKTGSILAEIWKLYSKSDSRYLSLDSTTIALEGISIFILGPANLLAAYATTTQKSYRYPLQLSVSLGDLYGFVIYVMTAFLGGESFSASPYYFYVYFIGFNSPWVFVPLLIIIRSWRKICKLEGTNKRKLH
;
A
#
# COMPACT_ATOMS: atom_id res chain seq x y z
N MET A 1 -18.58 23.29 -19.95
CA MET A 1 -17.41 24.09 -19.52
C MET A 1 -16.41 23.09 -18.98
N GLU A 2 -15.22 22.98 -19.58
CA GLU A 2 -14.15 22.13 -19.04
C GLU A 2 -13.87 22.57 -17.60
N GLY A 3 -14.07 21.68 -16.64
CA GLY A 3 -13.89 21.98 -15.23
C GLY A 3 -12.41 22.15 -14.92
N TYR A 4 -12.01 23.33 -14.43
CA TYR A 4 -10.62 23.60 -14.06
C TYR A 4 -10.21 22.67 -12.89
N HIS A 5 -9.25 21.76 -13.13
CA HIS A 5 -8.72 20.85 -12.12
C HIS A 5 -7.18 20.92 -12.02
N PRO A 6 -6.60 20.57 -10.85
CA PRO A 6 -5.16 20.68 -10.65
C PRO A 6 -4.36 19.57 -11.32
N TYR A 7 -4.98 18.44 -11.65
CA TYR A 7 -4.30 17.24 -12.16
C TYR A 7 -3.82 17.38 -13.60
N PRO A 8 -2.68 16.79 -13.96
CA PRO A 8 -2.28 16.63 -15.34
C PRO A 8 -2.86 15.32 -15.94
N PRO A 9 -2.94 15.18 -17.26
CA PRO A 9 -2.88 16.29 -18.20
C PRO A 9 -4.12 17.19 -18.02
N LYS A 10 -3.97 18.48 -18.35
CA LYS A 10 -5.04 19.49 -18.11
C LYS A 10 -6.30 19.29 -18.95
N HIS A 11 -6.24 18.45 -19.97
CA HIS A 11 -7.37 18.11 -20.83
C HIS A 11 -8.16 16.89 -20.32
N LEU A 12 -7.87 16.37 -19.13
CA LEU A 12 -8.62 15.26 -18.55
C LEU A 12 -10.07 15.70 -18.27
N ASN A 13 -11.04 14.96 -18.79
CA ASN A 13 -12.45 15.32 -18.59
C ASN A 13 -12.96 14.84 -17.23
N LEU A 14 -12.87 15.70 -16.22
CA LEU A 14 -13.39 15.45 -14.87
C LEU A 14 -14.69 16.24 -14.64
N SER A 15 -15.80 15.72 -15.16
CA SER A 15 -17.10 16.36 -14.97
C SER A 15 -17.48 16.40 -13.49
N ASP A 16 -18.09 17.49 -13.03
CA ASP A 16 -18.52 17.64 -11.63
C ASP A 16 -17.36 17.53 -10.61
N PHE A 17 -16.13 17.80 -11.05
CA PHE A 17 -14.96 17.83 -10.18
C PHE A 17 -15.22 18.71 -8.96
N THR A 18 -15.01 18.13 -7.78
CA THR A 18 -15.06 18.83 -6.51
C THR A 18 -13.66 18.80 -5.89
N PRO A 19 -13.07 19.95 -5.55
CA PRO A 19 -11.76 19.98 -4.89
C PRO A 19 -11.80 19.25 -3.54
N ASN A 20 -10.63 19.01 -2.95
CA ASN A 20 -10.55 18.57 -1.57
C ASN A 20 -11.30 19.56 -0.66
N LEU A 21 -12.24 19.04 0.14
CA LEU A 21 -12.97 19.82 1.14
C LEU A 21 -12.20 19.90 2.46
N LEU A 22 -11.34 18.91 2.71
CA LEU A 22 -10.48 18.86 3.88
C LEU A 22 -9.10 19.43 3.53
N SER A 23 -8.44 20.03 4.52
CA SER A 23 -7.05 20.46 4.35
C SER A 23 -6.12 19.26 4.20
N GLU A 24 -5.01 19.44 3.48
CA GLU A 24 -3.96 18.43 3.33
C GLU A 24 -3.47 17.91 4.70
N THR A 25 -3.32 18.81 5.68
CA THR A 25 -2.94 18.46 7.06
C THR A 25 -3.97 17.58 7.76
N THR A 26 -5.27 17.81 7.54
CA THR A 26 -6.34 16.99 8.11
C THR A 26 -6.31 15.60 7.50
N ILE A 27 -6.20 15.51 6.17
CA ILE A 27 -6.17 14.23 5.45
C ILE A 27 -4.98 13.38 5.90
N LEU A 28 -3.78 13.95 5.88
CA LEU A 28 -2.56 13.27 6.33
C LEU A 28 -2.59 12.95 7.83
N GLY A 29 -3.10 13.87 8.65
CA GLY A 29 -3.24 13.69 10.09
C GLY A 29 -4.18 12.54 10.44
N THR A 30 -5.31 12.42 9.76
CA THR A 30 -6.25 11.30 9.94
C THR A 30 -5.63 9.98 9.52
N PHE A 31 -4.94 9.93 8.37
CA PHE A 31 -4.26 8.71 7.92
C PHE A 31 -3.14 8.29 8.90
N ALA A 32 -2.34 9.25 9.37
CA ALA A 32 -1.28 9.00 10.35
C ALA A 32 -1.85 8.52 11.69
N ALA A 33 -2.93 9.15 12.18
CA ALA A 33 -3.60 8.73 13.41
C ALA A 33 -4.13 7.29 13.31
N ALA A 34 -4.80 6.95 12.21
CA ALA A 34 -5.27 5.58 11.95
C ALA A 34 -4.11 4.57 11.92
N SER A 35 -3.00 4.95 11.28
CA SER A 35 -1.78 4.13 11.21
C SER A 35 -1.15 3.90 12.59
N ILE A 36 -1.10 4.93 13.44
CA ILE A 36 -0.58 4.85 14.82
C ILE A 36 -1.50 3.96 15.68
N VAL A 37 -2.81 4.14 15.57
CA VAL A 37 -3.78 3.29 16.28
C VAL A 37 -3.58 1.82 15.88
N LEU A 38 -3.46 1.54 14.58
CA LEU A 38 -3.19 0.19 14.09
C LEU A 38 -1.87 -0.37 14.60
N PHE A 39 -0.81 0.44 14.59
CA PHE A 39 0.48 0.07 15.16
C PHE A 39 0.36 -0.32 16.63
N CYS A 40 -0.28 0.52 17.44
CA CYS A 40 -0.52 0.23 18.85
C CYS A 40 -1.30 -1.08 19.02
N LEU A 41 -2.44 -1.23 18.34
CA LEU A 41 -3.28 -2.43 18.43
C LEU A 41 -2.52 -3.70 18.08
N THR A 42 -1.86 -3.72 16.92
CA THR A 42 -1.08 -4.89 16.48
C THR A 42 0.09 -5.19 17.42
N TRP A 43 0.75 -4.16 17.97
CA TRP A 43 1.85 -4.31 18.93
C TRP A 43 1.41 -4.91 20.27
N PHE A 44 0.27 -4.46 20.80
CA PHE A 44 -0.30 -4.97 22.04
C PHE A 44 -0.84 -6.39 21.87
N LEU A 45 -1.67 -6.64 20.84
CA LEU A 45 -2.28 -7.95 20.59
C LEU A 45 -1.23 -9.03 20.30
N SER A 46 -0.20 -8.71 19.50
CA SER A 46 0.90 -9.65 19.25
C SER A 46 1.78 -9.91 20.48
N GLY A 47 1.74 -9.01 21.47
CA GLY A 47 2.44 -9.13 22.75
C GLY A 47 1.76 -10.06 23.76
N LEU A 48 0.49 -10.41 23.56
CA LEU A 48 -0.21 -11.41 24.38
C LEU A 48 0.36 -12.81 24.16
N SER A 49 1.01 -13.05 23.02
CA SER A 49 1.76 -14.27 22.75
C SER A 49 3.19 -14.14 23.28
N SER A 50 3.55 -14.98 24.26
CA SER A 50 4.89 -15.00 24.89
C SER A 50 6.03 -15.36 23.93
N LYS A 51 5.72 -15.77 22.70
CA LYS A 51 6.68 -16.27 21.70
C LYS A 51 7.02 -15.27 20.60
N THR A 52 6.36 -14.11 20.54
CA THR A 52 6.54 -13.15 19.43
C THR A 52 7.72 -12.21 19.68
N THR A 53 8.71 -12.24 18.79
CA THR A 53 9.87 -11.33 18.87
C THR A 53 9.51 -9.89 18.46
N LYS A 54 10.29 -8.89 18.90
CA LYS A 54 10.09 -7.47 18.49
C LYS A 54 10.04 -7.29 16.96
N PHE A 55 10.89 -8.00 16.22
CA PHE A 55 10.87 -7.99 14.77
C PHE A 55 9.61 -8.61 14.18
N GLU A 56 9.10 -9.69 14.77
CA GLU A 56 7.83 -10.27 14.32
C GLU A 56 6.66 -9.34 14.59
N LYS A 57 6.67 -8.56 15.67
CA LYS A 57 5.66 -7.51 15.89
C LYS A 57 5.65 -6.46 14.78
N LEU A 58 6.84 -6.00 14.36
CA LEU A 58 6.96 -5.07 13.23
C LEU A 58 6.46 -5.67 11.92
N VAL A 59 6.75 -6.96 11.67
CA VAL A 59 6.25 -7.67 10.49
C VAL A 59 4.73 -7.84 10.54
N ILE A 60 4.17 -8.18 11.72
CA ILE A 60 2.71 -8.28 11.90
C ILE A 60 2.07 -6.92 11.61
N PHE A 61 2.59 -5.83 12.20
CA PHE A 61 2.10 -4.48 11.92
C PHE A 61 2.14 -4.18 10.42
N TRP A 62 3.30 -4.34 9.77
CA TRP A 62 3.44 -4.03 8.35
C TRP A 62 2.48 -4.83 7.48
N MET A 63 2.39 -6.15 7.69
CA MET A 63 1.52 -7.03 6.93
C MET A 63 0.03 -6.69 7.16
N THR A 64 -0.35 -6.34 8.39
CA THR A 64 -1.72 -5.88 8.67
C THR A 64 -1.99 -4.51 8.02
N PHE A 65 -1.08 -3.55 8.16
CA PHE A 65 -1.19 -2.22 7.58
C PHE A 65 -1.33 -2.29 6.06
N ASN A 66 -0.41 -2.99 5.40
CA ASN A 66 -0.42 -3.13 3.94
C ASN A 66 -1.69 -3.86 3.47
N GLY A 67 -2.05 -4.96 4.14
CA GLY A 67 -3.28 -5.68 3.85
C GLY A 67 -4.53 -4.81 3.95
N LEU A 68 -4.60 -3.94 4.97
CA LEU A 68 -5.71 -2.99 5.15
C LEU A 68 -5.70 -1.86 4.12
N VAL A 69 -4.54 -1.31 3.74
CA VAL A 69 -4.45 -0.33 2.64
C VAL A 69 -5.08 -0.92 1.38
N HIS A 70 -4.71 -2.14 1.00
CA HIS A 70 -5.26 -2.82 -0.17
C HIS A 70 -6.78 -3.02 -0.07
N VAL A 71 -7.28 -3.64 1.00
CA VAL A 71 -8.71 -3.99 1.10
C VAL A 71 -9.62 -2.83 1.52
N THR A 72 -9.07 -1.65 1.81
CA THR A 72 -9.87 -0.46 2.18
C THR A 72 -9.63 0.72 1.25
N LEU A 73 -8.40 1.25 1.18
CA LEU A 73 -8.09 2.43 0.36
C LEU A 73 -8.19 2.09 -1.13
N GLU A 74 -7.46 1.07 -1.58
CA GLU A 74 -7.43 0.67 -3.00
C GLU A 74 -8.77 0.06 -3.41
N PHE A 75 -9.39 -0.73 -2.53
CA PHE A 75 -10.75 -1.21 -2.77
C PHE A 75 -11.74 -0.06 -2.98
N TYR A 76 -11.66 1.02 -2.19
CA TYR A 76 -12.51 2.19 -2.38
C TYR A 76 -12.35 2.80 -3.77
N LEU A 77 -11.11 2.94 -4.26
CA LEU A 77 -10.83 3.48 -5.60
C LEU A 77 -11.55 2.69 -6.69
N VAL A 78 -11.45 1.36 -6.68
CA VAL A 78 -12.02 0.50 -7.74
C VAL A 78 -13.56 0.52 -7.73
N PHE A 79 -14.18 0.63 -6.55
CA PHE A 79 -15.64 0.65 -6.42
C PHE A 79 -16.25 2.05 -6.49
N LYS A 80 -15.44 3.09 -6.29
CA LYS A 80 -15.81 4.51 -6.42
C LYS A 80 -14.82 5.23 -7.34
N PRO A 81 -14.71 4.84 -8.63
CA PRO A 81 -13.76 5.46 -9.56
C PRO A 81 -14.06 6.96 -9.80
N GLU A 82 -15.29 7.39 -9.53
CA GLU A 82 -15.70 8.80 -9.57
C GLU A 82 -15.52 9.54 -8.23
N PHE A 83 -14.58 9.12 -7.38
CA PHE A 83 -14.30 9.73 -6.07
C PHE A 83 -14.04 11.24 -6.13
N TYR A 84 -13.58 11.75 -7.27
CA TYR A 84 -13.36 13.18 -7.52
C TYR A 84 -14.65 14.02 -7.56
N LYS A 85 -15.81 13.37 -7.68
CA LYS A 85 -17.14 13.99 -7.60
C LYS A 85 -17.68 14.07 -6.16
N ASP A 86 -16.98 13.49 -5.18
CA ASP A 86 -17.47 13.48 -3.79
C ASP A 86 -17.54 14.90 -3.21
N LYS A 87 -18.75 15.26 -2.76
CA LYS A 87 -19.11 16.53 -2.11
C LYS A 87 -19.35 16.37 -0.61
N THR A 88 -19.21 15.16 -0.08
CA THR A 88 -19.51 14.84 1.32
C THR A 88 -18.32 15.06 2.24
N GLY A 89 -17.10 15.07 1.68
CA GLY A 89 -15.87 15.15 2.46
C GLY A 89 -15.49 13.79 3.04
N SER A 90 -15.86 12.70 2.35
CA SER A 90 -15.48 11.35 2.75
C SER A 90 -13.95 11.24 2.78
N ILE A 91 -13.40 10.80 3.92
CA ILE A 91 -11.94 10.75 4.10
C ILE A 91 -11.25 9.91 3.00
N LEU A 92 -11.90 8.84 2.53
CA LEU A 92 -11.35 8.00 1.47
C LEU A 92 -11.30 8.73 0.12
N ALA A 93 -12.35 9.47 -0.23
CA ALA A 93 -12.37 10.31 -1.42
C ALA A 93 -11.34 11.44 -1.33
N GLU A 94 -11.23 12.05 -0.16
CA GLU A 94 -10.27 13.13 0.11
C GLU A 94 -8.81 12.66 -0.03
N ILE A 95 -8.49 11.47 0.50
CA ILE A 95 -7.17 10.82 0.31
C ILE A 95 -6.90 10.61 -1.17
N TRP A 96 -7.84 10.03 -1.93
CA TRP A 96 -7.62 9.76 -3.36
C TRP A 96 -7.55 11.03 -4.20
N LYS A 97 -8.37 12.05 -3.93
CA LYS A 97 -8.24 13.38 -4.57
C LYS A 97 -6.86 13.98 -4.30
N LEU A 98 -6.39 13.92 -3.06
CA LEU A 98 -5.09 14.45 -2.68
C LEU A 98 -3.94 13.67 -3.34
N TYR A 99 -3.96 12.33 -3.23
CA TYR A 99 -2.94 11.46 -3.80
C TYR A 99 -2.92 11.53 -5.33
N SER A 100 -4.05 11.78 -5.99
CA SER A 100 -4.10 11.97 -7.44
C SER A 100 -3.36 13.23 -7.94
N LYS A 101 -3.01 14.17 -7.05
CA LYS A 101 -2.08 15.27 -7.40
C LYS A 101 -0.66 14.76 -7.57
N SER A 102 -0.31 13.69 -6.87
CA SER A 102 0.94 12.96 -7.04
C SER A 102 0.93 12.11 -8.31
N ASP A 103 -0.19 11.43 -8.53
CA ASP A 103 -0.35 10.53 -9.65
C ASP A 103 -1.77 10.55 -10.21
N SER A 104 -1.96 11.31 -11.29
CA SER A 104 -3.27 11.47 -11.92
C SER A 104 -3.73 10.25 -12.70
N ARG A 105 -2.89 9.22 -12.86
CA ARG A 105 -3.29 7.96 -13.51
C ARG A 105 -4.44 7.26 -12.78
N TYR A 106 -4.60 7.53 -11.49
CA TYR A 106 -5.75 7.09 -10.70
C TYR A 106 -7.07 7.77 -11.11
N LEU A 107 -7.02 9.01 -11.62
CA LEU A 107 -8.20 9.72 -12.13
C LEU A 107 -8.51 9.35 -13.58
N SER A 108 -7.48 9.13 -14.39
CA SER A 108 -7.66 8.69 -15.78
C SER A 108 -7.95 7.19 -15.90
N LEU A 109 -8.01 6.47 -14.77
CA LEU A 109 -8.18 5.02 -14.70
C LEU A 109 -7.19 4.28 -15.62
N ASP A 110 -5.91 4.65 -15.53
CA ASP A 110 -4.87 4.02 -16.32
C ASP A 110 -4.93 2.50 -16.19
N SER A 111 -4.92 1.81 -17.32
CA SER A 111 -5.13 0.38 -17.38
C SER A 111 -4.11 -0.41 -16.56
N THR A 112 -2.84 0.02 -16.53
CA THR A 112 -1.82 -0.68 -15.76
C THR A 112 -1.97 -0.39 -14.28
N THR A 113 -2.18 0.88 -13.90
CA THR A 113 -2.42 1.22 -12.48
C THR A 113 -3.62 0.45 -11.94
N ILE A 114 -4.78 0.49 -12.60
CA ILE A 114 -5.99 -0.20 -12.12
C ILE A 114 -5.83 -1.73 -12.11
N ALA A 115 -5.11 -2.31 -13.08
CA ALA A 115 -4.82 -3.75 -13.07
C ALA A 115 -3.92 -4.15 -11.90
N LEU A 116 -2.91 -3.35 -11.58
CA LEU A 116 -2.07 -3.55 -10.39
C LEU A 116 -2.89 -3.46 -9.11
N GLU A 117 -3.76 -2.45 -8.98
CA GLU A 117 -4.66 -2.32 -7.83
C GLU A 117 -5.59 -3.54 -7.70
N GLY A 118 -6.12 -4.06 -8.81
CA GLY A 118 -6.93 -5.29 -8.79
C GLY A 118 -6.17 -6.48 -8.21
N ILE A 119 -4.91 -6.67 -8.59
CA ILE A 119 -4.04 -7.71 -8.03
C ILE A 119 -3.79 -7.44 -6.54
N SER A 120 -3.48 -6.20 -6.19
CA SER A 120 -3.24 -5.78 -4.80
C SER A 120 -4.45 -6.07 -3.92
N ILE A 121 -5.65 -5.70 -4.35
CA ILE A 121 -6.90 -5.88 -3.62
C ILE A 121 -7.26 -7.35 -3.44
N PHE A 122 -7.26 -8.15 -4.51
CA PHE A 122 -7.83 -9.50 -4.48
C PHE A 122 -6.81 -10.59 -4.12
N ILE A 123 -5.51 -10.31 -4.27
CA ILE A 123 -4.45 -11.28 -4.03
C ILE A 123 -3.56 -10.81 -2.88
N LEU A 124 -2.89 -9.66 -3.03
CA LEU A 124 -1.85 -9.25 -2.09
C LEU A 124 -2.44 -8.81 -0.74
N GLY A 125 -3.59 -8.15 -0.71
CA GLY A 125 -4.28 -7.71 0.50
C GLY A 125 -4.66 -8.88 1.41
N PRO A 126 -5.48 -9.84 0.94
CA PRO A 126 -5.80 -11.05 1.67
C PRO A 126 -4.55 -11.85 2.08
N ALA A 127 -3.55 -11.94 1.20
CA ALA A 127 -2.33 -12.67 1.50
C ALA A 127 -1.46 -11.97 2.57
N ASN A 128 -1.41 -10.64 2.58
CA ASN A 128 -0.78 -9.82 3.62
C ASN A 128 -1.47 -10.05 4.98
N LEU A 129 -2.81 -10.02 5.02
CA LEU A 129 -3.58 -10.30 6.25
C LEU A 129 -3.37 -11.75 6.74
N LEU A 130 -3.33 -12.71 5.82
CA LEU A 130 -2.99 -14.10 6.13
C LEU A 130 -1.55 -14.24 6.64
N ALA A 131 -0.60 -13.48 6.09
CA ALA A 131 0.79 -13.45 6.55
C ALA A 131 0.88 -12.90 7.97
N ALA A 132 0.12 -11.85 8.30
CA ALA A 132 0.02 -11.33 9.66
C ALA A 132 -0.53 -12.40 10.62
N TYR A 133 -1.65 -13.05 10.26
CA TYR A 133 -2.23 -14.15 11.04
C TYR A 133 -1.25 -15.31 11.26
N ALA A 134 -0.60 -15.78 10.18
CA ALA A 134 0.34 -16.88 10.21
C ALA A 134 1.57 -16.55 11.07
N THR A 135 1.98 -15.28 11.10
CA THR A 135 3.08 -14.80 11.94
C THR A 135 2.68 -14.77 13.41
N THR A 136 1.51 -14.22 13.72
CA THR A 136 0.96 -14.18 15.09
C THR A 136 0.75 -15.58 15.67
N THR A 137 0.23 -16.50 14.87
CA THR A 137 -0.07 -17.90 15.29
C THR A 137 1.08 -18.87 15.04
N GLN A 138 2.26 -18.38 14.67
CA GLN A 138 3.49 -19.16 14.51
C GLN A 138 3.35 -20.35 13.53
N LYS A 139 2.59 -20.19 12.44
CA LYS A 139 2.42 -21.23 11.41
C LYS A 139 3.73 -21.49 10.67
N SER A 140 3.94 -22.74 10.25
CA SER A 140 5.14 -23.17 9.52
C SER A 140 5.33 -22.43 8.19
N TYR A 141 4.24 -22.11 7.50
CA TYR A 141 4.24 -21.45 6.20
C TYR A 141 4.39 -19.92 6.26
N ARG A 142 4.54 -19.30 7.45
CA ARG A 142 4.61 -17.84 7.59
C ARG A 142 5.75 -17.19 6.81
N TYR A 143 6.94 -17.80 6.78
CA TYR A 143 8.10 -17.21 6.09
C TYR A 143 7.98 -17.37 4.56
N PRO A 144 7.57 -18.55 4.02
CA PRO A 144 7.21 -18.64 2.61
C PRO A 144 6.14 -17.62 2.20
N LEU A 145 5.08 -17.47 2.99
CA LEU A 145 4.00 -16.53 2.68
C LEU A 145 4.48 -15.07 2.71
N GLN A 146 5.23 -14.66 3.75
CA GLN A 146 5.85 -13.33 3.82
C GLN A 146 6.75 -13.07 2.61
N LEU A 147 7.56 -14.05 2.21
CA LEU A 147 8.44 -13.94 1.05
C LEU A 147 7.63 -13.72 -0.24
N SER A 148 6.63 -14.56 -0.50
CA SER A 148 5.82 -14.50 -1.71
C SER A 148 5.06 -13.18 -1.83
N VAL A 149 4.43 -12.73 -0.75
CA VAL A 149 3.65 -11.50 -0.75
C VAL A 149 4.55 -10.28 -0.92
N SER A 150 5.66 -10.19 -0.19
CA SER A 150 6.60 -9.08 -0.33
C SER A 150 7.28 -9.02 -1.70
N LEU A 151 7.48 -10.17 -2.37
CA LEU A 151 7.93 -10.18 -3.77
C LEU A 151 6.85 -9.64 -4.72
N GLY A 152 5.58 -9.99 -4.47
CA GLY A 152 4.44 -9.45 -5.21
C GLY A 152 4.32 -7.95 -5.07
N ASP A 153 4.38 -7.43 -3.84
CA ASP A 153 4.35 -5.99 -3.55
C ASP A 153 5.49 -5.25 -4.29
N LEU A 154 6.72 -5.77 -4.21
CA LEU A 154 7.88 -5.15 -4.84
C LEU A 154 7.80 -5.20 -6.37
N TYR A 155 7.35 -6.32 -6.93
CA TYR A 155 7.17 -6.46 -8.38
C TYR A 155 6.11 -5.49 -8.92
N GLY A 156 4.95 -5.42 -8.24
CA GLY A 156 3.90 -4.47 -8.57
C GLY A 156 4.40 -3.02 -8.49
N PHE A 157 5.16 -2.70 -7.45
CA PHE A 157 5.77 -1.39 -7.28
C PHE A 157 6.73 -1.03 -8.42
N VAL A 158 7.59 -1.96 -8.83
CA VAL A 158 8.52 -1.75 -9.96
C VAL A 158 7.75 -1.44 -11.23
N ILE A 159 6.69 -2.19 -11.55
CA ILE A 159 5.84 -1.90 -12.71
C ILE A 159 5.20 -0.52 -12.57
N TYR A 160 4.60 -0.21 -11.41
CA TYR A 160 3.93 1.06 -11.14
C TYR A 160 4.83 2.28 -11.41
N VAL A 161 6.08 2.22 -10.95
CA VAL A 161 7.05 3.29 -11.13
C VAL A 161 7.59 3.31 -12.57
N MET A 162 7.94 2.15 -13.14
CA MET A 162 8.47 2.09 -14.51
C MET A 162 7.47 2.63 -15.53
N THR A 163 6.19 2.28 -15.42
CA THR A 163 5.17 2.78 -16.35
C THR A 163 4.93 4.28 -16.18
N ALA A 164 5.15 4.84 -14.98
CA ALA A 164 5.06 6.27 -14.75
C ALA A 164 6.14 7.01 -15.55
N PHE A 165 7.38 6.51 -15.51
CA PHE A 165 8.50 7.11 -16.24
C PHE A 165 8.42 6.87 -17.75
N LEU A 166 7.96 5.69 -18.18
CA LEU A 166 7.77 5.39 -19.61
C LEU A 166 6.64 6.20 -20.25
N GLY A 167 5.61 6.56 -19.47
CA GLY A 167 4.49 7.39 -19.93
C GLY A 167 4.83 8.88 -20.16
N GLY A 168 6.03 9.32 -19.77
CA GLY A 168 6.42 10.73 -19.76
C GLY A 168 5.88 11.47 -18.53
N GLU A 169 6.64 12.42 -18.00
CA GLU A 169 6.47 13.05 -16.66
C GLU A 169 5.18 13.88 -16.44
N SER A 170 4.12 13.68 -17.23
CA SER A 170 2.87 14.45 -17.15
C SER A 170 1.80 13.85 -16.21
N PHE A 171 2.18 13.11 -15.16
CA PHE A 171 1.23 12.51 -14.21
C PHE A 171 1.19 13.21 -12.84
N SER A 172 2.20 14.02 -12.49
CA SER A 172 2.27 14.73 -11.22
C SER A 172 1.99 16.22 -11.38
N ALA A 173 1.18 16.79 -10.47
CA ALA A 173 0.74 18.19 -10.56
C ALA A 173 1.87 19.20 -10.25
N SER A 174 2.90 18.80 -9.50
CA SER A 174 4.08 19.63 -9.22
C SER A 174 5.25 18.79 -8.72
N PRO A 175 6.49 19.33 -8.73
CA PRO A 175 7.64 18.65 -8.14
C PRO A 175 7.45 18.28 -6.65
N TYR A 176 6.69 19.09 -5.90
CA TYR A 176 6.36 18.77 -4.50
C TYR A 176 5.59 17.45 -4.40
N TYR A 177 4.51 17.29 -5.18
CA TYR A 177 3.72 16.07 -5.16
C TYR A 177 4.51 14.87 -5.71
N PHE A 178 5.37 15.08 -6.70
CA PHE A 178 6.26 14.02 -7.18
C PHE A 178 7.24 13.54 -6.09
N TYR A 179 8.07 14.43 -5.52
CA TYR A 179 9.10 13.97 -4.58
C TYR A 179 8.54 13.53 -3.22
N VAL A 180 7.55 14.26 -2.69
CA VAL A 180 7.03 13.96 -1.33
C VAL A 180 6.03 12.81 -1.36
N TYR A 181 5.09 12.80 -2.30
CA TYR A 181 4.04 11.79 -2.34
C TYR A 181 4.47 10.61 -3.22
N PHE A 182 4.84 10.85 -4.48
CA PHE A 182 5.11 9.75 -5.41
C PHE A 182 6.37 8.98 -5.03
N ILE A 183 7.45 9.65 -4.58
CA ILE A 183 8.67 8.97 -4.13
C ILE A 183 8.61 8.72 -2.61
N GLY A 184 8.36 9.75 -1.81
CA GLY A 184 8.43 9.68 -0.36
C GLY A 184 7.44 8.69 0.26
N PHE A 185 6.13 8.90 0.04
CA PHE A 185 5.11 8.04 0.64
C PHE A 185 5.09 6.63 0.09
N ASN A 186 5.56 6.41 -1.14
CA ASN A 186 5.71 5.08 -1.70
C ASN A 186 6.96 4.31 -1.25
N SER A 187 8.01 5.01 -0.78
CA SER A 187 9.27 4.37 -0.39
C SER A 187 9.16 3.22 0.65
N PRO A 188 8.21 3.21 1.62
CA PRO A 188 8.03 2.07 2.51
C PRO A 188 7.68 0.76 1.77
N TRP A 189 6.92 0.82 0.68
CA TRP A 189 6.57 -0.31 -0.19
C TRP A 189 7.76 -0.87 -0.98
N VAL A 190 8.92 -0.21 -0.94
CA VAL A 190 10.19 -0.76 -1.43
C VAL A 190 10.99 -1.35 -0.28
N PHE A 191 11.30 -0.52 0.72
CA PHE A 191 12.29 -0.89 1.73
C PHE A 191 11.79 -1.96 2.69
N VAL A 192 10.52 -1.90 3.12
CA VAL A 192 10.00 -2.87 4.09
C VAL A 192 9.85 -4.25 3.45
N PRO A 193 9.25 -4.41 2.24
CA PRO A 193 9.22 -5.69 1.55
C PRO A 193 10.62 -6.28 1.31
N LEU A 194 11.62 -5.48 0.90
CA LEU A 194 12.99 -5.95 0.73
C LEU A 194 13.59 -6.53 2.02
N LEU A 195 13.41 -5.85 3.16
CA LEU A 195 13.87 -6.34 4.46
C LEU A 195 13.16 -7.66 4.85
N ILE A 196 11.86 -7.76 4.57
CA ILE A 196 11.08 -8.97 4.84
C ILE A 196 11.52 -10.12 3.93
N ILE A 197 11.78 -9.88 2.65
CA ILE A 197 12.31 -10.86 1.69
C ILE A 197 13.63 -11.44 2.22
N ILE A 198 14.60 -10.58 2.54
CA ILE A 198 15.92 -11.00 3.02
C ILE A 198 15.78 -11.82 4.31
N ARG A 199 14.94 -11.36 5.24
CA ARG A 199 14.70 -12.05 6.52
C ARG A 199 14.06 -13.42 6.31
N SER A 200 12.99 -13.48 5.53
CA SER A 200 12.22 -14.70 5.28
C SER A 200 13.06 -15.73 4.54
N TRP A 201 13.81 -15.31 3.51
CA TRP A 201 14.76 -16.16 2.80
C TRP A 201 15.77 -16.82 3.75
N ARG A 202 16.46 -16.01 4.56
CA ARG A 202 17.43 -16.52 5.56
C ARG A 202 16.81 -17.50 6.54
N LYS A 203 15.58 -17.24 7.00
CA LYS A 203 14.87 -18.12 7.94
C LYS A 203 14.48 -19.45 7.28
N ILE A 204 13.99 -19.42 6.04
CA ILE A 204 13.66 -20.62 5.27
C ILE A 204 14.92 -21.49 5.09
N CYS A 205 16.02 -20.92 4.58
CA CYS A 205 17.26 -21.66 4.37
C CYS A 205 17.80 -22.28 5.67
N LYS A 206 17.74 -21.55 6.79
CA LYS A 206 18.19 -22.05 8.10
C LYS A 206 17.34 -23.23 8.59
N LEU A 207 16.02 -23.16 8.44
CA LEU A 207 15.11 -24.24 8.86
C LEU A 207 15.35 -25.50 8.01
N GLU A 208 15.48 -25.34 6.70
CA GLU A 208 15.75 -26.44 5.78
C GLU A 208 17.09 -27.13 6.07
N GLY A 209 18.16 -26.35 6.25
CA GLY A 209 19.48 -26.90 6.64
C GLY A 209 19.51 -27.55 8.03
N THR A 210 18.55 -27.21 8.91
CA THR A 210 18.41 -27.88 10.22
C THR A 210 17.64 -29.18 10.08
N ASN A 211 16.60 -29.22 9.24
CA ASN A 211 15.84 -30.44 8.95
C ASN A 211 16.73 -31.52 8.32
N LYS A 212 17.58 -31.14 7.34
CA LYS A 212 18.54 -32.07 6.73
C LYS A 212 19.50 -32.69 7.76
N ARG A 213 19.98 -31.90 8.72
CA ARG A 213 20.87 -32.38 9.81
C ARG A 213 20.19 -33.25 10.86
N LYS A 214 18.85 -33.30 10.91
CA LYS A 214 18.11 -34.22 11.79
C LYS A 214 17.78 -35.55 11.12
N LEU A 215 17.86 -35.61 9.80
CA LEU A 215 17.58 -36.79 8.98
C LEU A 215 18.84 -37.64 8.74
N HIS A 216 20.02 -37.10 9.05
CA HIS A 216 21.32 -37.77 9.06
C HIS A 216 21.83 -37.89 10.50
#